data_AF-A0A396BPT4-F1
#
_entry.id   AF-A0A396BPT4-F1
#
_cell.length_a   1.000
_cell.length_b   1.000
_cell.length_c   1.000
_cell.angle_alpha   90.00
_cell.angle_beta   90.00
_cell.angle_gamma   90.00
#
_symmetry.space_group_name_H-M   'P 1'
#
loop_
_entity.id
_entity.type
_entity.pdbx_description
1 polymer ?
#
loop_
_entity_poly.entity_id
_entity_poly.type
_entity_poly.pdbx_seq_one_letter_code
_entity_poly.pdbx_strand_id
1 'polypeptide(L)'
;MKRRTRTLLLLLLTVASAAIAQKDCSVPLSSPLTPSVDEETNFITTYFPMKQLCKWAPGIKFMFIPDSGDEFIPIFYCYENGKEVVNDLLKNKTVEYVGSEETEHETYIGKIYTSRFIFECEGKKYYYEMKDTKLNDLCDKDPRAGINGLVYLQDINTAKELLIGKTLYTRTTIVKVDDVSSYSGYREVSIPKGEPVKVIAISIGSKAFPVRIVFTDSEGNTYYIDVAMSRTNSCMEPEDFQAEKRMSYFPNAFSFTNPDIKAKESIQSKYIGQAVYPLKTIRTKQADLLRYTPLQIKDVQPEKTGTSATLLLADVLGTTYRIKVDLRYDPILRNEDFIENLFEFANIRKKYPNISEANWLMLAKGEVKPGMTTEECKLAIGEPIEIRARADSRFETWLYRGKILEFENGILLRAK
;
A
#
# COMPACT_ATOMS: atom_id res chain seq x y z
N MET A 1 -36.27 -31.39 -55.44
CA MET A 1 -36.79 -30.59 -54.30
C MET A 1 -35.66 -29.71 -53.75
N LYS A 2 -35.33 -28.58 -54.38
CA LYS A 2 -35.64 -27.21 -53.92
C LYS A 2 -35.96 -27.04 -52.43
N ARG A 3 -35.00 -26.54 -51.64
CA ARG A 3 -35.19 -25.69 -50.44
C ARG A 3 -33.96 -24.76 -50.35
N ARG A 4 -33.97 -23.62 -51.06
CA ARG A 4 -34.46 -22.30 -50.61
C ARG A 4 -33.78 -21.82 -49.32
N THR A 5 -32.60 -21.24 -49.53
CA THR A 5 -32.05 -20.12 -48.75
C THR A 5 -33.13 -19.06 -48.52
N ARG A 6 -33.40 -18.72 -47.25
CA ARG A 6 -34.20 -17.56 -46.86
C ARG A 6 -33.26 -16.56 -46.21
N THR A 7 -32.85 -15.57 -47.01
CA THR A 7 -32.24 -14.32 -46.59
C THR A 7 -33.24 -13.59 -45.70
N LEU A 8 -32.91 -13.38 -44.42
CA LEU A 8 -33.70 -12.53 -43.54
C LEU A 8 -33.12 -11.11 -43.61
N LEU A 9 -33.84 -10.26 -44.34
CA LEU A 9 -33.64 -8.82 -44.43
C LEU A 9 -34.20 -8.19 -43.15
N LEU A 10 -33.38 -7.56 -42.32
CA LEU A 10 -33.86 -6.72 -41.22
C LEU A 10 -33.54 -5.26 -41.53
N LEU A 11 -34.61 -4.49 -41.73
CA LEU A 11 -34.62 -3.06 -42.02
C LEU A 11 -34.04 -2.25 -40.85
N LEU A 12 -33.15 -1.31 -41.18
CA LEU A 12 -32.80 -0.15 -40.37
C LEU A 12 -34.01 0.77 -40.22
N LEU A 13 -34.41 1.04 -38.99
CA LEU A 13 -35.30 2.16 -38.61
C LEU A 13 -34.48 3.13 -37.77
N THR A 14 -34.03 4.21 -38.41
CA THR A 14 -33.39 5.35 -37.76
C THR A 14 -34.47 6.21 -37.10
N VAL A 15 -34.53 6.22 -35.77
CA VAL A 15 -35.26 7.23 -35.01
C VAL A 15 -34.28 8.33 -34.65
N ALA A 16 -34.45 9.49 -35.27
CA ALA A 16 -33.75 10.72 -34.90
C ALA A 16 -34.35 11.25 -33.60
N SER A 17 -33.61 11.11 -32.50
CA SER A 17 -33.89 11.83 -31.26
C SER A 17 -32.82 12.89 -31.08
N ALA A 18 -33.21 14.15 -31.29
CA ALA A 18 -32.41 15.31 -30.93
C ALA A 18 -32.30 15.37 -29.39
N ALA A 19 -31.14 15.00 -28.85
CA ALA A 19 -30.79 15.22 -27.46
C ALA A 19 -29.93 16.49 -27.37
N ILE A 20 -30.50 17.46 -26.65
CA ILE A 20 -29.94 18.78 -26.33
C ILE A 20 -28.62 18.60 -25.58
N ALA A 21 -27.62 19.35 -26.00
CA ALA A 21 -26.27 19.38 -25.45
C ALA A 21 -26.26 19.63 -23.93
N GLN A 22 -25.91 18.61 -23.15
CA GLN A 22 -25.32 18.80 -21.83
C GLN A 22 -23.83 19.06 -22.02
N LYS A 23 -23.41 20.26 -21.66
CA LYS A 23 -22.03 20.71 -21.65
C LYS A 23 -21.36 20.04 -20.45
N ASP A 24 -20.84 18.83 -20.65
CA ASP A 24 -20.06 18.13 -19.64
C ASP A 24 -18.79 18.93 -19.33
N CYS A 25 -18.75 19.49 -18.12
CA CYS A 25 -17.56 20.09 -17.57
C CYS A 25 -16.60 18.94 -17.20
N SER A 26 -15.72 18.59 -18.12
CA SER A 26 -14.64 17.64 -17.87
C SER A 26 -13.68 18.24 -16.84
N VAL A 27 -13.84 17.86 -15.58
CA VAL A 27 -12.81 18.06 -14.55
C VAL A 27 -11.56 17.30 -15.04
N PRO A 28 -10.37 17.93 -15.10
CA PRO A 28 -9.16 17.18 -15.38
C PRO A 28 -8.94 16.23 -14.20
N LEU A 29 -9.14 14.94 -14.47
CA LEU A 29 -8.77 13.86 -13.57
C LEU A 29 -7.30 14.08 -13.22
N SER A 30 -7.02 14.46 -11.97
CA SER A 30 -5.65 14.53 -11.47
C SER A 30 -5.00 13.19 -11.79
N SER A 31 -3.93 13.23 -12.58
CA SER A 31 -3.10 12.08 -12.88
C SER A 31 -2.87 11.28 -11.59
N PRO A 32 -3.08 9.95 -11.58
CA PRO A 32 -2.74 9.15 -10.42
C PRO A 32 -1.25 9.37 -10.15
N LEU A 33 -0.93 9.95 -8.99
CA LEU A 33 0.42 9.94 -8.46
C LEU A 33 0.88 8.48 -8.51
N THR A 34 1.94 8.22 -9.28
CA THR A 34 2.68 6.96 -9.21
C THR A 34 2.89 6.60 -7.74
N PRO A 35 2.54 5.39 -7.28
CA PRO A 35 2.76 5.02 -5.90
C PRO A 35 4.25 5.17 -5.63
N SER A 36 4.62 6.06 -4.71
CA SER A 36 5.99 6.18 -4.26
C SER A 36 6.41 4.80 -3.77
N VAL A 37 7.35 4.15 -4.48
CA VAL A 37 7.93 2.89 -4.03
C VAL A 37 8.44 3.11 -2.62
N ASP A 38 8.00 2.29 -1.67
CA ASP A 38 8.32 2.48 -0.26
C ASP A 38 9.83 2.32 -0.04
N GLU A 39 10.36 3.05 0.94
CA GLU A 39 11.79 3.15 1.24
C GLU A 39 12.45 1.79 1.38
N GLU A 40 11.75 0.81 1.95
CA GLU A 40 12.22 -0.55 2.13
C GLU A 40 12.36 -1.30 0.80
N THR A 41 11.43 -1.09 -0.14
CA THR A 41 11.53 -1.65 -1.50
C THR A 41 12.64 -0.98 -2.29
N ASN A 42 12.85 0.33 -2.12
CA ASN A 42 14.00 1.04 -2.70
C ASN A 42 15.32 0.51 -2.14
N PHE A 43 15.40 0.22 -0.83
CA PHE A 43 16.56 -0.38 -0.21
C PHE A 43 16.91 -1.75 -0.83
N ILE A 44 15.91 -2.63 -1.01
CA ILE A 44 16.12 -3.93 -1.65
C ILE A 44 16.58 -3.80 -3.10
N THR A 45 15.86 -2.99 -3.90
CA THR A 45 16.19 -2.83 -5.32
C THR A 45 17.56 -2.18 -5.55
N THR A 46 18.02 -1.34 -4.63
CA THR A 46 19.32 -0.65 -4.72
C THR A 46 20.48 -1.56 -4.30
N TYR A 47 20.37 -2.24 -3.16
CA TYR A 47 21.49 -2.94 -2.54
C TYR A 47 21.50 -4.46 -2.77
N PHE A 48 20.36 -5.04 -3.15
CA PHE A 48 20.19 -6.49 -3.29
C PHE A 48 19.62 -6.86 -4.66
N PRO A 49 20.35 -6.60 -5.76
CA PRO A 49 19.88 -6.95 -7.10
C PRO A 49 19.81 -8.47 -7.30
N MET A 50 18.66 -8.94 -7.81
CA MET A 50 18.43 -10.36 -8.14
C MET A 50 19.34 -10.82 -9.28
N LYS A 51 19.97 -11.99 -9.13
CA LYS A 51 20.77 -12.63 -10.18
C LYS A 51 20.13 -13.95 -10.62
N GLN A 52 19.64 -13.99 -11.86
CA GLN A 52 19.12 -15.20 -12.49
C GLN A 52 20.23 -16.24 -12.68
N LEU A 53 19.90 -17.53 -12.52
CA LEU A 53 20.84 -18.66 -12.59
C LEU A 53 21.67 -18.68 -13.89
N CYS A 54 21.03 -18.47 -15.03
CA CYS A 54 21.65 -18.35 -16.36
C CYS A 54 22.61 -17.16 -16.52
N LYS A 55 22.55 -16.16 -15.64
CA LYS A 55 23.37 -14.94 -15.66
C LYS A 55 24.43 -14.92 -14.56
N TRP A 56 24.66 -16.05 -13.89
CA TRP A 56 25.70 -16.15 -12.88
C TRP A 56 27.09 -16.00 -13.52
N ALA A 57 27.93 -15.21 -12.87
CA ALA A 57 29.32 -15.02 -13.27
C ALA A 57 30.23 -15.77 -12.29
N PRO A 58 31.41 -16.25 -12.74
CA PRO A 58 32.39 -16.88 -11.85
C PRO A 58 32.73 -15.99 -10.63
N GLY A 59 32.94 -16.61 -9.47
CA GLY A 59 33.25 -15.93 -8.22
C GLY A 59 32.05 -15.69 -7.29
N ILE A 60 30.84 -16.02 -7.72
CA ILE A 60 29.65 -16.00 -6.85
C ILE A 60 29.79 -17.11 -5.81
N LYS A 61 29.66 -16.75 -4.52
CA LYS A 61 29.82 -17.68 -3.39
C LYS A 61 28.49 -18.00 -2.74
N PHE A 62 28.35 -19.25 -2.34
CA PHE A 62 27.20 -19.76 -1.63
C PHE A 62 27.63 -20.57 -0.41
N MET A 63 26.84 -20.55 0.64
CA MET A 63 26.93 -21.56 1.70
C MET A 63 26.05 -22.74 1.30
N PHE A 64 26.57 -23.96 1.37
CA PHE A 64 25.77 -25.15 1.11
C PHE A 64 25.05 -25.61 2.39
N ILE A 65 23.74 -25.38 2.45
CA ILE A 65 22.84 -25.77 3.54
C ILE A 65 21.63 -26.48 2.89
N PRO A 66 21.67 -27.81 2.72
CA PRO A 66 20.54 -28.55 2.19
C PRO A 66 19.34 -28.42 3.13
N ASP A 67 18.15 -28.23 2.58
CA ASP A 67 16.91 -28.25 3.35
C ASP A 67 16.63 -29.68 3.85
N SER A 68 15.78 -29.84 4.87
CA SER A 68 15.50 -31.16 5.47
C SER A 68 14.97 -32.20 4.47
N GLY A 69 14.25 -31.77 3.43
CA GLY A 69 13.79 -32.63 2.35
C GLY A 69 14.90 -33.07 1.37
N ASP A 70 15.99 -32.30 1.29
CA ASP A 70 17.11 -32.52 0.38
C ASP A 70 18.29 -33.22 1.05
N GLU A 71 18.24 -33.45 2.37
CA GLU A 71 19.38 -34.02 3.12
C GLU A 71 19.86 -35.36 2.55
N PHE A 72 18.94 -36.17 2.01
CA PHE A 72 19.21 -37.50 1.45
C PHE A 72 19.27 -37.56 -0.07
N ILE A 73 19.01 -36.46 -0.78
CA ILE A 73 19.03 -36.41 -2.24
C ILE A 73 20.32 -35.72 -2.69
N PRO A 74 21.27 -36.43 -3.34
CA PRO A 74 22.51 -35.84 -3.79
C PRO A 74 22.26 -34.66 -4.74
N ILE A 75 22.74 -33.48 -4.37
CA ILE A 75 22.60 -32.28 -5.21
C ILE A 75 23.77 -32.19 -6.19
N PHE A 76 24.99 -32.48 -5.72
CA PHE A 76 26.21 -32.34 -6.52
C PHE A 76 26.78 -33.67 -6.98
N TYR A 77 27.45 -33.63 -8.11
CA TYR A 77 28.31 -34.70 -8.63
C TYR A 77 29.77 -34.26 -8.57
N CYS A 78 30.66 -35.20 -8.32
CA CYS A 78 32.10 -34.97 -8.41
C CYS A 78 32.49 -34.81 -9.88
N TYR A 79 33.23 -33.74 -10.20
CA TYR A 79 33.61 -33.43 -11.58
C TYR A 79 34.53 -34.51 -12.20
N GLU A 80 35.46 -35.06 -11.40
CA GLU A 80 36.48 -35.98 -11.90
C GLU A 80 35.94 -37.36 -12.26
N ASN A 81 34.98 -37.88 -11.49
CA ASN A 81 34.52 -39.26 -11.60
C ASN A 81 33.01 -39.41 -11.85
N GLY A 82 32.27 -38.30 -11.89
CA GLY A 82 30.83 -38.27 -12.16
C GLY A 82 29.96 -38.91 -11.08
N LYS A 83 30.50 -39.24 -9.91
CA LYS A 83 29.73 -39.86 -8.82
C LYS A 83 28.98 -38.82 -8.01
N GLU A 84 27.80 -39.20 -7.54
CA GLU A 84 27.01 -38.43 -6.58
C GLU A 84 27.81 -38.14 -5.30
N VAL A 85 27.64 -36.93 -4.77
CA VAL A 85 28.30 -36.46 -3.56
C VAL A 85 27.29 -36.47 -2.42
N VAL A 86 27.68 -37.10 -1.31
CA VAL A 86 26.91 -37.06 -0.06
C VAL A 86 26.88 -35.63 0.45
N ASN A 87 25.68 -35.06 0.62
CA ASN A 87 25.48 -33.65 0.97
C ASN A 87 26.21 -33.25 2.26
N ASP A 88 26.30 -34.13 3.26
CA ASP A 88 27.03 -33.89 4.52
C ASP A 88 28.50 -33.52 4.34
N LEU A 89 29.15 -33.95 3.24
CA LEU A 89 30.54 -33.61 2.96
C LEU A 89 30.74 -32.13 2.59
N LEU A 90 29.68 -31.51 2.08
CA LEU A 90 29.66 -30.11 1.67
C LEU A 90 28.84 -29.23 2.62
N LYS A 91 28.07 -29.82 3.53
CA LYS A 91 27.19 -29.11 4.47
C LYS A 91 27.98 -28.09 5.28
N ASN A 92 27.48 -26.86 5.32
CA ASN A 92 28.10 -25.69 5.95
C ASN A 92 29.46 -25.27 5.35
N LYS A 93 29.79 -25.72 4.13
CA LYS A 93 30.96 -25.24 3.38
C LYS A 93 30.57 -24.18 2.37
N THR A 94 31.52 -23.29 2.10
CA THR A 94 31.39 -22.32 1.02
C THR A 94 31.74 -22.98 -0.31
N VAL A 95 30.81 -22.94 -1.24
CA VAL A 95 31.00 -23.35 -2.63
C VAL A 95 31.04 -22.10 -3.51
N GLU A 96 32.00 -22.05 -4.42
CA GLU A 96 32.20 -20.94 -5.34
C GLU A 96 31.80 -21.38 -6.75
N TYR A 97 30.90 -20.65 -7.39
CA TYR A 97 30.54 -20.89 -8.78
C TYR A 97 31.71 -20.48 -9.69
N VAL A 98 32.19 -21.41 -10.52
CA VAL A 98 33.34 -21.18 -11.41
C VAL A 98 32.97 -21.08 -12.88
N GLY A 99 31.76 -21.49 -13.26
CA GLY A 99 31.27 -21.40 -14.62
C GLY A 99 30.22 -22.46 -14.94
N SER A 100 29.83 -22.53 -16.21
CA SER A 100 28.87 -23.51 -16.72
C SER A 100 29.40 -24.15 -18.00
N GLU A 101 29.00 -25.38 -18.24
CA GLU A 101 29.29 -26.14 -19.46
C GLU A 101 27.98 -26.77 -19.98
N GLU A 102 27.89 -26.97 -21.30
CA GLU A 102 26.77 -27.66 -21.92
C GLU A 102 27.26 -28.98 -22.52
N THR A 103 26.53 -30.07 -22.23
CA THR A 103 26.75 -31.35 -22.90
C THR A 103 25.59 -31.66 -23.83
N GLU A 104 25.92 -32.19 -25.00
CA GLU A 104 24.94 -32.60 -26.01
C GLU A 104 24.86 -34.12 -26.06
N HIS A 105 23.64 -34.65 -26.07
CA HIS A 105 23.37 -36.08 -26.18
C HIS A 105 22.37 -36.33 -27.32
N GLU A 106 22.74 -37.20 -28.27
CA GLU A 106 21.81 -37.66 -29.30
C GLU A 106 20.88 -38.74 -28.75
N THR A 107 19.58 -38.55 -28.93
CA THR A 107 18.55 -39.52 -28.54
C THR A 107 17.61 -39.81 -29.72
N TYR A 108 16.74 -40.81 -29.56
CA TYR A 108 15.76 -41.20 -30.58
C TYR A 108 14.72 -40.11 -30.88
N ILE A 109 14.60 -39.09 -30.02
CA ILE A 109 13.71 -37.92 -30.18
C ILE A 109 14.46 -36.65 -30.64
N GLY A 110 15.78 -36.72 -30.85
CA GLY A 110 16.62 -35.60 -31.27
C GLY A 110 17.76 -35.30 -30.29
N LYS A 111 18.39 -34.13 -30.49
CA LYS A 111 19.50 -33.65 -29.66
C LYS A 111 18.96 -33.06 -28.36
N ILE A 112 19.39 -33.62 -27.25
CA ILE A 112 19.11 -33.14 -25.90
C ILE A 112 20.33 -32.39 -25.38
N TYR A 113 20.08 -31.27 -24.72
CA TYR A 113 21.11 -30.45 -24.09
C TYR A 113 20.98 -30.54 -22.59
N THR A 114 22.13 -30.65 -21.92
CA THR A 114 22.23 -30.69 -20.48
C THR A 114 23.17 -29.57 -20.05
N SER A 115 22.69 -28.69 -19.16
CA SER A 115 23.49 -27.60 -18.61
C SER A 115 24.08 -28.02 -17.27
N ARG A 116 25.39 -27.89 -17.12
CA ARG A 116 26.11 -28.16 -15.87
C ARG A 116 26.62 -26.86 -15.27
N PHE A 117 26.36 -26.68 -13.99
CA PHE A 117 26.84 -25.56 -13.19
C PHE A 117 27.99 -26.04 -12.33
N ILE A 118 29.18 -25.50 -12.55
CA ILE A 118 30.41 -25.98 -11.95
C ILE A 118 30.71 -25.14 -10.71
N PHE A 119 31.07 -25.83 -9.63
CA PHE A 119 31.42 -25.25 -8.35
C PHE A 119 32.77 -25.76 -7.88
N GLU A 120 33.49 -24.91 -7.15
CA GLU A 120 34.71 -25.28 -6.45
C GLU A 120 34.51 -25.16 -4.94
N CYS A 121 34.99 -26.15 -4.20
CA CYS A 121 35.00 -26.15 -2.74
C CYS A 121 36.28 -26.84 -2.28
N GLU A 122 37.08 -26.14 -1.46
CA GLU A 122 38.33 -26.68 -0.89
C GLU A 122 39.29 -27.27 -1.95
N GLY A 123 39.37 -26.65 -3.13
CA GLY A 123 40.23 -27.08 -4.24
C GLY A 123 39.71 -28.27 -5.04
N LYS A 124 38.48 -28.76 -4.77
CA LYS A 124 37.81 -29.82 -5.54
C LYS A 124 36.66 -29.24 -6.36
N LYS A 125 36.48 -29.80 -7.57
CA LYS A 125 35.40 -29.40 -8.48
C LYS A 125 34.19 -30.33 -8.39
N TYR A 126 33.03 -29.70 -8.40
CA TYR A 126 31.71 -30.32 -8.34
C TYR A 126 30.83 -29.73 -9.43
N TYR A 127 29.78 -30.44 -9.83
CA TYR A 127 28.78 -29.86 -10.73
C TYR A 127 27.37 -30.24 -10.35
N TYR A 128 26.43 -29.33 -10.62
CA TYR A 128 24.99 -29.57 -10.62
C TYR A 128 24.51 -29.70 -12.06
N GLU A 129 23.65 -30.68 -12.34
CA GLU A 129 23.20 -30.98 -13.70
C GLU A 129 21.71 -30.67 -13.87
N MET A 130 21.37 -29.82 -14.86
CA MET A 130 20.01 -29.59 -15.33
C MET A 130 19.82 -30.24 -16.70
N LYS A 131 19.04 -31.32 -16.73
CA LYS A 131 18.74 -32.09 -17.94
C LYS A 131 17.72 -31.34 -18.82
N ASP A 132 17.73 -31.66 -20.11
CA ASP A 132 16.78 -31.16 -21.10
C ASP A 132 16.68 -29.62 -21.20
N THR A 133 17.77 -28.93 -20.84
CA THR A 133 17.81 -27.48 -20.65
C THR A 133 19.10 -26.90 -21.22
N LYS A 134 18.97 -25.94 -22.14
CA LYS A 134 20.09 -25.06 -22.55
C LYS A 134 20.23 -23.90 -21.58
N LEU A 135 21.45 -23.46 -21.33
CA LEU A 135 21.74 -22.40 -20.37
C LEU A 135 21.07 -21.08 -20.77
N ASN A 136 21.17 -20.71 -22.05
CA ASN A 136 20.57 -19.48 -22.56
C ASN A 136 19.03 -19.51 -22.52
N ASP A 137 18.43 -20.69 -22.71
CA ASP A 137 16.97 -20.85 -22.67
C ASP A 137 16.43 -20.77 -21.24
N LEU A 138 17.26 -21.01 -20.22
CA LEU A 138 16.84 -21.08 -18.83
C LEU A 138 16.27 -19.75 -18.33
N CYS A 139 16.88 -18.62 -18.72
CA CYS A 139 16.39 -17.29 -18.35
C CYS A 139 14.93 -17.05 -18.80
N ASP A 140 14.58 -17.56 -19.98
CA ASP A 140 13.29 -17.29 -20.62
C ASP A 140 12.24 -18.33 -20.24
N LYS A 141 12.64 -19.61 -20.11
CA LYS A 141 11.74 -20.73 -19.82
C LYS A 141 11.45 -20.89 -18.33
N ASP A 142 12.45 -20.67 -17.47
CA ASP A 142 12.32 -20.82 -16.03
C ASP A 142 13.12 -19.72 -15.30
N PRO A 143 12.57 -18.49 -15.22
CA PRO A 143 13.22 -17.39 -14.51
C PRO A 143 13.36 -17.66 -13.00
N ARG A 144 12.64 -18.66 -12.47
CA ARG A 144 12.66 -19.07 -11.05
C ARG A 144 13.68 -20.19 -10.78
N ALA A 145 14.40 -20.64 -11.81
CA ALA A 145 15.37 -21.71 -11.67
C ALA A 145 16.41 -21.40 -10.58
N GLY A 146 16.68 -22.39 -9.76
CA GLY A 146 17.66 -22.30 -8.67
C GLY A 146 18.09 -23.68 -8.22
N ILE A 147 19.27 -23.74 -7.62
CA ILE A 147 19.90 -24.98 -7.15
C ILE A 147 19.60 -25.16 -5.67
N ASN A 148 19.14 -26.34 -5.29
CA ASN A 148 18.83 -26.66 -3.89
C ASN A 148 20.06 -26.51 -2.98
N GLY A 149 19.80 -26.19 -1.72
CA GLY A 149 20.83 -26.06 -0.69
C GLY A 149 21.83 -24.91 -0.85
N LEU A 150 21.72 -24.04 -1.86
CA LEU A 150 22.66 -22.90 -2.02
C LEU A 150 22.10 -21.61 -1.45
N VAL A 151 22.71 -21.13 -0.36
CA VAL A 151 22.39 -19.85 0.28
C VAL A 151 23.36 -18.77 -0.21
N TYR A 152 22.85 -17.71 -0.84
CA TYR A 152 23.69 -16.70 -1.51
C TYR A 152 24.43 -15.79 -0.51
N LEU A 153 25.76 -15.90 -0.44
CA LEU A 153 26.56 -15.25 0.60
C LEU A 153 26.67 -13.72 0.47
N GLN A 154 26.50 -13.17 -0.73
CA GLN A 154 26.56 -11.72 -0.91
C GLN A 154 25.39 -11.02 -0.20
N ASP A 155 24.21 -11.65 -0.12
CA ASP A 155 23.07 -11.09 0.62
C ASP A 155 23.43 -10.98 2.12
N ILE A 156 24.10 -11.98 2.69
CA ILE A 156 24.53 -11.97 4.09
C ILE A 156 25.57 -10.87 4.31
N ASN A 157 26.58 -10.77 3.43
CA ASN A 157 27.65 -9.78 3.57
C ASN A 157 27.11 -8.34 3.46
N THR A 158 26.27 -8.09 2.45
CA THR A 158 25.66 -6.77 2.23
C THR A 158 24.72 -6.41 3.39
N ALA A 159 23.94 -7.36 3.90
CA ALA A 159 23.09 -7.14 5.07
C ALA A 159 23.90 -6.86 6.34
N LYS A 160 25.04 -7.54 6.55
CA LYS A 160 25.96 -7.25 7.68
C LYS A 160 26.42 -5.80 7.66
N GLU A 161 26.84 -5.32 6.50
CA GLU A 161 27.34 -3.95 6.32
C GLU A 161 26.26 -2.88 6.52
N LEU A 162 25.04 -3.15 6.02
CA LEU A 162 23.98 -2.13 5.97
C LEU A 162 23.06 -2.12 7.20
N LEU A 163 22.85 -3.27 7.84
CA LEU A 163 21.80 -3.43 8.88
C LEU A 163 22.35 -3.54 10.30
N ILE A 164 23.55 -4.07 10.53
CA ILE A 164 24.07 -4.23 11.91
C ILE A 164 24.17 -2.87 12.60
N GLY A 165 23.63 -2.79 13.82
CA GLY A 165 23.59 -1.57 14.62
C GLY A 165 22.47 -0.60 14.25
N LYS A 166 21.72 -0.83 13.17
CA LYS A 166 20.55 -0.02 12.80
C LYS A 166 19.36 -0.33 13.70
N THR A 167 18.55 0.68 13.93
CA THR A 167 17.21 0.53 14.50
C THR A 167 16.21 0.38 13.36
N LEU A 168 15.40 -0.68 13.42
CA LEU A 168 14.29 -0.95 12.52
C LEU A 168 12.99 -0.95 13.33
N TYR A 169 11.85 -0.86 12.64
CA TYR A 169 10.53 -0.99 13.24
C TYR A 169 9.84 -2.23 12.70
N THR A 170 9.27 -3.06 13.58
CA THR A 170 8.64 -4.31 13.20
C THR A 170 7.36 -4.06 12.37
N ARG A 171 7.27 -4.71 11.21
CA ARG A 171 6.00 -4.90 10.48
C ARG A 171 5.42 -6.29 10.74
N THR A 172 6.30 -7.27 11.01
CA THR A 172 5.93 -8.60 11.52
C THR A 172 5.44 -8.54 12.96
N THR A 173 4.53 -9.45 13.31
CA THR A 173 4.08 -9.67 14.69
C THR A 173 4.50 -11.03 15.23
N ILE A 174 5.16 -11.86 14.42
CA ILE A 174 5.65 -13.19 14.81
C ILE A 174 7.13 -13.26 14.50
N VAL A 175 7.91 -13.67 15.50
CA VAL A 175 9.38 -13.76 15.48
C VAL A 175 9.83 -15.05 16.12
N LYS A 176 11.07 -15.48 15.86
CA LYS A 176 11.62 -16.73 16.37
C LYS A 176 12.59 -16.48 17.51
N VAL A 177 12.60 -17.40 18.47
CA VAL A 177 13.62 -17.51 19.52
C VAL A 177 14.16 -18.93 19.47
N ASP A 178 15.47 -19.08 19.63
CA ASP A 178 16.10 -20.40 19.67
C ASP A 178 15.53 -21.22 20.83
N ASP A 179 15.16 -22.47 20.53
CA ASP A 179 14.57 -23.38 21.49
C ASP A 179 15.07 -24.80 21.21
N VAL A 180 16.06 -25.22 22.00
CA VAL A 180 16.71 -26.53 21.87
C VAL A 180 15.73 -27.68 22.18
N SER A 181 14.61 -27.40 22.86
CA SER A 181 13.59 -28.40 23.18
C SER A 181 12.56 -28.61 22.07
N SER A 182 12.52 -27.70 21.09
CA SER A 182 11.64 -27.78 19.93
C SER A 182 12.25 -28.67 18.85
N TYR A 183 11.41 -29.49 18.19
CA TYR A 183 11.82 -30.29 17.02
C TYR A 183 12.40 -29.40 15.89
N SER A 184 11.88 -28.18 15.76
CA SER A 184 12.34 -27.22 14.74
C SER A 184 13.57 -26.41 15.18
N GLY A 185 14.03 -26.57 16.42
CA GLY A 185 15.12 -25.77 17.01
C GLY A 185 14.74 -24.35 17.40
N TYR A 186 13.46 -23.96 17.25
CA TYR A 186 12.95 -22.65 17.62
C TYR A 186 11.50 -22.68 18.11
N ARG A 187 11.10 -21.59 18.76
CA ARG A 187 9.69 -21.30 19.07
C ARG A 187 9.30 -19.95 18.50
N GLU A 188 8.04 -19.82 18.11
CA GLU A 188 7.46 -18.56 17.63
C GLU A 188 6.90 -17.76 18.80
N VAL A 189 7.19 -16.46 18.82
CA VAL A 189 6.76 -15.51 19.85
C VAL A 189 6.13 -14.30 19.18
N SER A 190 5.11 -13.74 19.83
CA SER A 190 4.45 -12.52 19.35
C SER A 190 5.22 -11.27 19.78
N ILE A 191 5.41 -10.32 18.85
CA ILE A 191 6.00 -9.00 19.11
C ILE A 191 5.03 -7.90 18.64
N PRO A 192 4.93 -6.75 19.33
CA PRO A 192 4.11 -5.65 18.87
C PRO A 192 4.53 -5.17 17.48
N LYS A 193 3.55 -4.79 16.66
CA LYS A 193 3.80 -4.10 15.40
C LYS A 193 4.25 -2.67 15.68
N GLY A 194 5.27 -2.20 14.97
CA GLY A 194 5.85 -0.87 15.14
C GLY A 194 6.84 -0.78 16.31
N GLU A 195 7.20 -1.90 16.93
CA GLU A 195 8.20 -1.94 17.99
C GLU A 195 9.57 -1.55 17.42
N PRO A 196 10.29 -0.58 18.02
CA PRO A 196 11.66 -0.28 17.66
C PRO A 196 12.57 -1.42 18.12
N VAL A 197 13.30 -2.01 17.18
CA VAL A 197 14.24 -3.09 17.42
C VAL A 197 15.62 -2.74 16.88
N LYS A 198 16.67 -3.15 17.58
CA LYS A 198 18.05 -2.92 17.16
C LYS A 198 18.63 -4.21 16.57
N VAL A 199 19.12 -4.15 15.34
CA VAL A 199 19.81 -5.30 14.73
C VAL A 199 21.17 -5.48 15.38
N ILE A 200 21.40 -6.65 15.97
CA ILE A 200 22.64 -6.97 16.69
C ILE A 200 23.55 -7.91 15.91
N ALA A 201 22.99 -8.77 15.06
CA ALA A 201 23.75 -9.69 14.24
C ALA A 201 22.99 -10.07 12.97
N ILE A 202 23.76 -10.46 11.95
CA ILE A 202 23.25 -11.04 10.72
C ILE A 202 23.92 -12.40 10.52
N SER A 203 23.11 -13.44 10.37
CA SER A 203 23.53 -14.82 10.23
C SER A 203 22.96 -15.45 8.95
N ILE A 204 23.36 -16.68 8.67
CA ILE A 204 22.88 -17.43 7.49
C ILE A 204 21.53 -18.06 7.84
N GLY A 205 20.54 -17.86 6.98
CA GLY A 205 19.22 -18.50 7.02
C GLY A 205 19.12 -19.72 6.11
N SER A 206 18.02 -19.85 5.38
CA SER A 206 17.79 -20.94 4.41
C SER A 206 17.98 -20.49 2.96
N LYS A 207 17.92 -21.41 2.00
CA LYS A 207 17.94 -21.07 0.57
C LYS A 207 16.85 -20.05 0.21
N ALA A 208 15.64 -20.28 0.71
CA ALA A 208 14.49 -19.40 0.46
C ALA A 208 14.63 -18.03 1.14
N PHE A 209 15.16 -18.01 2.36
CA PHE A 209 15.26 -16.82 3.21
C PHE A 209 16.71 -16.68 3.73
N PRO A 210 17.65 -16.24 2.87
CA PRO A 210 19.09 -16.33 3.11
C PRO A 210 19.60 -15.53 4.30
N VAL A 211 18.92 -14.45 4.68
CA VAL A 211 19.41 -13.52 5.70
C VAL A 211 18.63 -13.73 7.00
N ARG A 212 19.31 -14.27 8.02
CA ARG A 212 18.80 -14.29 9.40
C ARG A 212 19.14 -12.98 10.08
N ILE A 213 18.12 -12.17 10.38
CA ILE A 213 18.26 -10.92 11.11
C ILE A 213 18.03 -11.20 12.59
N VAL A 214 19.06 -10.99 13.41
CA VAL A 214 18.99 -11.11 14.87
C VAL A 214 18.91 -9.71 15.48
N PHE A 215 17.91 -9.46 16.31
CA PHE A 215 17.62 -8.14 16.86
C PHE A 215 17.14 -8.20 18.30
N THR A 216 17.27 -7.06 19.00
CA THR A 216 16.79 -6.89 20.38
C THR A 216 15.69 -5.85 20.45
N ASP A 217 14.67 -6.10 21.29
CA ASP A 217 13.66 -5.10 21.62
C ASP A 217 14.16 -4.10 22.68
N SER A 218 13.29 -3.18 23.08
CA SER A 218 13.56 -2.16 24.09
C SER A 218 13.79 -2.73 25.50
N GLU A 219 13.30 -3.94 25.77
CA GLU A 219 13.48 -4.67 27.03
C GLU A 219 14.76 -5.52 27.06
N GLY A 220 15.46 -5.64 25.93
CA GLY A 220 16.70 -6.42 25.79
C GLY A 220 16.46 -7.89 25.44
N ASN A 221 15.24 -8.30 25.15
CA ASN A 221 14.95 -9.65 24.66
C ASN A 221 15.48 -9.80 23.23
N THR A 222 16.04 -10.96 22.91
CA THR A 222 16.64 -11.25 21.59
C THR A 222 15.74 -12.17 20.77
N TYR A 223 15.54 -11.81 19.51
CA TYR A 223 14.75 -12.56 18.54
C TYR A 223 15.46 -12.64 17.20
N TYR A 224 14.96 -13.48 16.32
CA TYR A 224 15.37 -13.48 14.92
C TYR A 224 14.22 -13.74 13.95
N ILE A 225 14.46 -13.37 12.69
CA ILE A 225 13.63 -13.73 11.55
C ILE A 225 14.51 -13.99 10.34
N ASP A 226 14.16 -14.98 9.54
CA ASP A 226 14.82 -15.28 8.28
C ASP A 226 14.04 -14.60 7.15
N VAL A 227 14.72 -13.77 6.36
CA VAL A 227 14.10 -12.99 5.28
C VAL A 227 14.82 -13.16 3.95
N ALA A 228 14.04 -13.09 2.87
CA ALA A 228 14.54 -12.90 1.53
C ALA A 228 14.94 -11.43 1.30
N MET A 229 16.09 -11.27 0.64
CA MET A 229 16.63 -9.99 0.17
C MET A 229 16.61 -9.94 -1.36
N SER A 230 17.71 -10.36 -2.02
CA SER A 230 17.82 -10.28 -3.49
C SER A 230 16.94 -11.28 -4.23
N ARG A 231 16.52 -12.35 -3.52
CA ARG A 231 15.85 -13.53 -4.09
C ARG A 231 16.73 -14.33 -5.05
N THR A 232 18.03 -14.04 -5.11
CA THR A 232 19.00 -14.85 -5.86
C THR A 232 19.00 -16.28 -5.34
N ASN A 233 18.75 -17.24 -6.22
CA ASN A 233 18.63 -18.67 -5.92
C ASN A 233 17.48 -19.07 -4.98
N SER A 234 16.54 -18.18 -4.64
CA SER A 234 15.44 -18.50 -3.72
C SER A 234 14.27 -19.24 -4.37
N CYS A 235 14.22 -19.28 -5.71
CA CYS A 235 13.10 -19.77 -6.52
C CYS A 235 11.78 -19.01 -6.30
N MET A 236 11.83 -17.76 -5.80
CA MET A 236 10.66 -16.95 -5.49
C MET A 236 10.67 -15.58 -6.18
N GLU A 237 9.49 -15.16 -6.63
CA GLU A 237 9.18 -13.83 -7.12
C GLU A 237 8.49 -12.97 -6.03
N PRO A 238 8.41 -11.64 -6.19
CA PRO A 238 7.78 -10.76 -5.20
C PRO A 238 6.33 -11.18 -4.88
N GLU A 239 5.62 -11.73 -5.86
CA GLU A 239 4.24 -12.17 -5.71
C GLU A 239 4.11 -13.44 -4.86
N ASP A 240 5.19 -14.21 -4.67
CA ASP A 240 5.16 -15.44 -3.86
C ASP A 240 5.19 -15.14 -2.35
N PHE A 241 5.48 -13.90 -1.94
CA PHE A 241 5.49 -13.46 -0.54
C PHE A 241 4.08 -13.11 -0.04
N GLN A 242 3.22 -14.13 0.00
CA GLN A 242 1.85 -14.08 0.49
C GLN A 242 1.63 -15.08 1.62
N ALA A 243 0.47 -14.98 2.27
CA ALA A 243 0.07 -15.86 3.38
C ALA A 243 1.21 -16.02 4.43
N GLU A 244 1.61 -17.25 4.71
CA GLU A 244 2.64 -17.60 5.71
C GLU A 244 4.02 -17.02 5.37
N LYS A 245 4.36 -16.86 4.08
CA LYS A 245 5.65 -16.32 3.63
C LYS A 245 5.70 -14.81 3.58
N ARG A 246 4.56 -14.13 3.80
CA ARG A 246 4.45 -12.68 3.65
C ARG A 246 5.52 -11.94 4.46
N MET A 247 5.72 -12.33 5.72
CA MET A 247 6.69 -11.70 6.61
C MET A 247 8.13 -12.18 6.40
N SER A 248 8.37 -13.14 5.50
CA SER A 248 9.70 -13.63 5.15
C SER A 248 10.34 -12.85 3.99
N TYR A 249 9.84 -11.65 3.69
CA TYR A 249 10.45 -10.68 2.79
C TYR A 249 10.78 -9.41 3.57
N PHE A 250 11.99 -8.88 3.41
CA PHE A 250 12.46 -7.77 4.25
C PHE A 250 11.53 -6.54 4.26
N PRO A 251 11.03 -6.02 3.11
CA PRO A 251 10.10 -4.90 3.09
C PRO A 251 8.76 -5.17 3.80
N ASN A 252 8.37 -6.44 3.93
CA ASN A 252 7.16 -6.82 4.65
C ASN A 252 7.42 -7.03 6.15
N ALA A 253 8.66 -7.36 6.52
CA ALA A 253 9.05 -7.71 7.89
C ALA A 253 9.42 -6.49 8.73
N PHE A 254 10.10 -5.51 8.13
CA PHE A 254 10.67 -4.35 8.80
C PHE A 254 10.38 -3.04 8.08
N SER A 255 10.59 -1.94 8.78
CA SER A 255 10.49 -0.56 8.30
C SER A 255 11.67 0.23 8.83
N PHE A 256 12.28 1.10 8.02
CA PHE A 256 13.37 1.98 8.49
C PHE A 256 12.84 3.14 9.33
N THR A 257 11.57 3.49 9.13
CA THR A 257 10.86 4.53 9.86
C THR A 257 9.72 3.95 10.67
N ASN A 258 9.36 4.60 11.77
CA ASN A 258 8.18 4.23 12.53
C ASN A 258 6.92 4.31 11.63
N PRO A 259 6.17 3.21 11.45
CA PRO A 259 4.96 3.20 10.62
C PRO A 259 3.89 4.18 11.10
N ASP A 260 3.81 4.47 12.40
CA ASP A 260 2.87 5.44 12.96
C ASP A 260 3.25 6.87 12.59
N ILE A 261 4.55 7.17 12.48
CA ILE A 261 5.03 8.48 12.02
C ILE A 261 4.69 8.66 10.54
N LYS A 262 4.99 7.68 9.68
CA LYS A 262 4.64 7.75 8.24
C LYS A 262 3.12 7.92 8.03
N ALA A 263 2.29 7.20 8.78
CA ALA A 263 0.83 7.34 8.72
C ALA A 263 0.38 8.74 9.18
N LYS A 264 0.94 9.24 10.27
CA LYS A 264 0.67 10.59 10.78
C LYS A 264 1.08 11.66 9.77
N GLU A 265 2.28 11.59 9.21
CA GLU A 265 2.81 12.54 8.21
C GLU A 265 1.96 12.55 6.94
N SER A 266 1.50 11.38 6.48
CA SER A 266 0.59 11.26 5.34
C SER A 266 -0.76 11.94 5.61
N ILE A 267 -1.37 11.68 6.77
CA ILE A 267 -2.63 12.34 7.19
C ILE A 267 -2.43 13.85 7.32
N GLN A 268 -1.34 14.28 7.97
CA GLN A 268 -1.01 15.69 8.14
C GLN A 268 -0.81 16.38 6.79
N SER A 269 -0.06 15.77 5.86
CA SER A 269 0.16 16.31 4.51
C SER A 269 -1.14 16.42 3.70
N LYS A 270 -2.09 15.51 3.93
CA LYS A 270 -3.40 15.56 3.28
C LYS A 270 -4.22 16.77 3.76
N TYR A 271 -4.23 17.08 5.06
CA TYR A 271 -5.21 18.01 5.63
C TYR A 271 -4.64 19.37 6.06
N ILE A 272 -3.39 19.45 6.50
CA ILE A 272 -2.79 20.70 6.98
C ILE A 272 -2.76 21.73 5.84
N GLY A 273 -3.15 22.97 6.16
CA GLY A 273 -3.23 24.06 5.21
C GLY A 273 -4.52 24.12 4.39
N GLN A 274 -5.34 23.06 4.41
CA GLN A 274 -6.65 23.11 3.75
C GLN A 274 -7.58 24.12 4.44
N ALA A 275 -8.35 24.83 3.62
CA ALA A 275 -9.44 25.67 4.08
C ALA A 275 -10.69 24.81 4.29
N VAL A 276 -11.36 24.99 5.42
CA VAL A 276 -12.57 24.24 5.76
C VAL A 276 -13.66 25.15 6.27
N TYR A 277 -14.91 24.79 5.99
CA TYR A 277 -16.11 25.55 6.35
C TYR A 277 -17.10 24.62 7.07
N PRO A 278 -17.44 24.89 8.35
CA PRO A 278 -18.41 24.07 9.07
C PRO A 278 -19.77 24.07 8.38
N LEU A 279 -20.37 22.90 8.18
CA LEU A 279 -21.71 22.75 7.60
C LEU A 279 -22.83 22.83 8.66
N LYS A 280 -22.48 22.56 9.92
CA LYS A 280 -23.35 22.72 11.10
C LYS A 280 -22.64 23.54 12.18
N THR A 281 -23.41 24.12 13.10
CA THR A 281 -22.81 24.80 14.26
C THR A 281 -22.19 23.76 15.17
N ILE A 282 -20.89 23.89 15.45
CA ILE A 282 -20.13 22.94 16.27
C ILE A 282 -19.89 23.56 17.63
N ARG A 283 -20.35 22.88 18.69
CA ARG A 283 -20.07 23.31 20.07
C ARG A 283 -18.63 22.99 20.41
N THR A 284 -17.86 24.00 20.78
CA THR A 284 -16.49 23.80 21.28
C THR A 284 -16.40 24.22 22.75
N LYS A 285 -15.28 23.93 23.41
CA LYS A 285 -15.09 24.31 24.82
C LYS A 285 -15.01 25.83 25.03
N GLN A 286 -14.57 26.57 24.01
CA GLN A 286 -14.37 28.01 24.09
C GLN A 286 -15.60 28.79 23.65
N ALA A 287 -16.16 28.46 22.48
CA ALA A 287 -17.31 29.13 21.88
C ALA A 287 -17.97 28.27 20.80
N ASP A 288 -19.22 28.56 20.48
CA ASP A 288 -19.90 27.90 19.36
C ASP A 288 -19.29 28.36 18.03
N LEU A 289 -18.83 27.38 17.26
CA LEU A 289 -18.28 27.60 15.93
C LEU A 289 -19.41 27.58 14.91
N LEU A 290 -19.77 28.75 14.41
CA LEU A 290 -20.88 28.92 13.49
C LEU A 290 -20.61 28.30 12.11
N ARG A 291 -21.68 27.97 11.40
CA ARG A 291 -21.63 27.50 10.00
C ARG A 291 -20.91 28.50 9.10
N TYR A 292 -20.25 27.98 8.06
CA TYR A 292 -19.58 28.77 7.02
C TYR A 292 -18.48 29.71 7.53
N THR A 293 -18.05 29.54 8.78
CA THR A 293 -16.88 30.24 9.33
C THR A 293 -15.65 29.79 8.55
N PRO A 294 -14.87 30.70 7.95
CA PRO A 294 -13.66 30.35 7.23
C PRO A 294 -12.58 29.92 8.22
N LEU A 295 -12.12 28.68 8.09
CA LEU A 295 -11.10 28.10 8.96
C LEU A 295 -9.97 27.50 8.13
N GLN A 296 -8.80 27.42 8.73
CA GLN A 296 -7.67 26.64 8.21
C GLN A 296 -7.30 25.54 9.19
N ILE A 297 -7.02 24.35 8.65
CA ILE A 297 -6.43 23.27 9.43
C ILE A 297 -4.95 23.59 9.67
N LYS A 298 -4.58 23.83 10.94
CA LYS A 298 -3.21 24.12 11.35
C LYS A 298 -2.45 22.88 11.79
N ASP A 299 -3.14 21.92 12.38
CA ASP A 299 -2.56 20.64 12.79
C ASP A 299 -3.63 19.54 12.78
N VAL A 300 -3.18 18.30 12.62
CA VAL A 300 -4.00 17.09 12.72
C VAL A 300 -3.28 16.07 13.59
N GLN A 301 -3.95 15.64 14.65
CA GLN A 301 -3.42 14.68 15.61
C GLN A 301 -4.28 13.39 15.57
N PRO A 302 -3.84 12.36 14.84
CA PRO A 302 -4.51 11.06 14.84
C PRO A 302 -4.49 10.44 16.24
N GLU A 303 -5.58 9.77 16.62
CA GLU A 303 -5.61 8.93 17.81
C GLU A 303 -4.75 7.68 17.62
N LYS A 304 -4.21 7.12 18.71
CA LYS A 304 -3.36 5.90 18.64
C LYS A 304 -4.09 4.69 18.05
N THR A 305 -5.42 4.64 18.21
CA THR A 305 -6.26 3.55 17.73
C THR A 305 -7.50 4.09 17.04
N GLY A 306 -7.94 3.39 15.99
CA GLY A 306 -9.11 3.75 15.20
C GLY A 306 -8.80 4.77 14.11
N THR A 307 -9.85 5.47 13.66
CA THR A 307 -9.81 6.41 12.53
C THR A 307 -10.06 7.85 12.95
N SER A 308 -10.12 8.12 14.25
CA SER A 308 -10.39 9.45 14.78
C SER A 308 -9.12 10.29 14.82
N ALA A 309 -9.29 11.60 14.68
CA ALA A 309 -8.23 12.58 14.84
C ALA A 309 -8.77 13.85 15.51
N THR A 310 -7.89 14.56 16.22
CA THR A 310 -8.17 15.91 16.71
C THR A 310 -7.57 16.92 15.72
N LEU A 311 -8.43 17.77 15.14
CA LEU A 311 -8.04 18.89 14.31
C LEU A 311 -7.77 20.12 15.17
N LEU A 312 -6.70 20.84 14.86
CA LEU A 312 -6.50 22.21 15.30
C LEU A 312 -6.86 23.15 14.15
N LEU A 313 -7.95 23.89 14.31
CA LEU A 313 -8.43 24.87 13.33
C LEU A 313 -8.08 26.28 13.79
N ALA A 314 -7.83 27.19 12.85
CA ALA A 314 -7.71 28.61 13.14
C ALA A 314 -8.63 29.44 12.24
N ASP A 315 -9.32 30.42 12.82
CA ASP A 315 -10.09 31.41 12.06
C ASP A 315 -9.20 32.51 11.47
N VAL A 316 -9.82 33.45 10.76
CA VAL A 316 -9.15 34.62 10.16
C VAL A 316 -8.56 35.60 11.18
N LEU A 317 -9.02 35.56 12.43
CA LEU A 317 -8.52 36.39 13.54
C LEU A 317 -7.39 35.68 14.30
N GLY A 318 -7.10 34.42 13.99
CA GLY A 318 -6.10 33.59 14.67
C GLY A 318 -6.65 32.84 15.90
N THR A 319 -7.95 32.90 16.17
CA THR A 319 -8.59 32.11 17.24
C THR A 319 -8.53 30.64 16.87
N THR A 320 -8.04 29.81 17.80
CA THR A 320 -7.87 28.38 17.56
C THR A 320 -8.97 27.53 18.19
N TYR A 321 -9.42 26.50 17.47
CA TYR A 321 -10.43 25.55 17.90
C TYR A 321 -9.88 24.12 17.82
N ARG A 322 -10.22 23.29 18.81
CA ARG A 322 -9.90 21.85 18.79
C ARG A 322 -11.18 21.05 18.60
N ILE A 323 -11.24 20.27 17.53
CA ILE A 323 -12.42 19.49 17.17
C ILE A 323 -11.98 18.06 16.89
N LYS A 324 -12.63 17.10 17.55
CA LYS A 324 -12.45 15.67 17.29
C LYS A 324 -13.34 15.28 16.10
N VAL A 325 -12.76 14.55 15.15
CA VAL A 325 -13.44 14.08 13.94
C VAL A 325 -13.05 12.64 13.65
N ASP A 326 -13.84 11.95 12.84
CA ASP A 326 -13.44 10.71 12.19
C ASP A 326 -12.96 10.98 10.76
N LEU A 327 -11.82 10.40 10.41
CA LEU A 327 -11.21 10.52 9.08
C LEU A 327 -11.76 9.49 8.07
N ARG A 328 -12.57 8.53 8.54
CA ARG A 328 -13.16 7.48 7.71
C ARG A 328 -14.65 7.34 8.04
N TYR A 329 -15.47 7.23 7.00
CA TYR A 329 -16.88 6.94 7.15
C TYR A 329 -17.10 5.45 7.48
N ASP A 330 -17.88 5.20 8.53
CA ASP A 330 -18.34 3.85 8.90
C ASP A 330 -19.81 3.69 8.47
N PRO A 331 -20.13 2.83 7.47
CA PRO A 331 -21.50 2.62 7.02
C PRO A 331 -22.43 1.97 8.06
N ILE A 332 -21.85 1.23 9.01
CA ILE A 332 -22.58 0.51 10.06
C ILE A 332 -22.94 1.47 11.17
N LEU A 333 -21.95 2.22 11.68
CA LEU A 333 -22.16 3.18 12.77
C LEU A 333 -22.76 4.51 12.30
N ARG A 334 -22.64 4.83 11.00
CA ARG A 334 -23.03 6.11 10.39
C ARG A 334 -22.53 7.29 11.21
N ASN A 335 -21.24 7.28 11.50
CA ASN A 335 -20.59 8.24 12.39
C ASN A 335 -20.86 9.69 11.98
N GLU A 336 -21.58 10.43 12.83
CA GLU A 336 -21.95 11.83 12.59
C GLU A 336 -20.77 12.80 12.62
N ASP A 337 -19.66 12.37 13.24
CA ASP A 337 -18.43 13.15 13.39
C ASP A 337 -17.44 12.91 12.24
N PHE A 338 -17.88 12.23 11.17
CA PHE A 338 -17.09 12.08 9.95
C PHE A 338 -16.74 13.45 9.34
N ILE A 339 -15.46 13.67 9.07
CA ILE A 339 -14.91 14.99 8.71
C ILE A 339 -15.62 15.65 7.53
N GLU A 340 -15.99 14.91 6.47
CA GLU A 340 -16.66 15.46 5.28
C GLU A 340 -18.16 15.75 5.53
N ASN A 341 -18.76 15.16 6.57
CA ASN A 341 -20.11 15.53 7.01
C ASN A 341 -20.10 16.80 7.87
N LEU A 342 -18.97 17.10 8.53
CA LEU A 342 -18.80 18.27 9.39
C LEU A 342 -18.35 19.51 8.61
N PHE A 343 -17.46 19.32 7.62
CA PHE A 343 -16.76 20.40 6.93
C PHE A 343 -16.85 20.27 5.42
N GLU A 344 -17.07 21.40 4.77
CA GLU A 344 -16.85 21.58 3.34
C GLU A 344 -15.42 22.05 3.10
N PHE A 345 -14.69 21.36 2.22
CA PHE A 345 -13.30 21.68 1.85
C PHE A 345 -13.23 22.65 0.67
N ALA A 346 -14.32 22.77 -0.11
CA ALA A 346 -14.44 23.80 -1.12
C ALA A 346 -14.73 25.17 -0.48
N ASN A 347 -14.20 26.24 -1.09
CA ASN A 347 -14.52 27.59 -0.62
C ASN A 347 -15.98 27.96 -0.95
N ILE A 348 -16.88 27.76 0.01
CA ILE A 348 -18.30 28.03 -0.16
C ILE A 348 -18.58 29.51 -0.45
N ARG A 349 -17.76 30.42 0.09
CA ARG A 349 -17.89 31.87 -0.17
C ARG A 349 -17.55 32.24 -1.61
N LYS A 350 -16.62 31.52 -2.25
CA LYS A 350 -16.35 31.66 -3.69
C LYS A 350 -17.48 31.12 -4.56
N LYS A 351 -18.22 30.12 -4.09
CA LYS A 351 -19.40 29.58 -4.79
C LYS A 351 -20.56 30.58 -4.84
N TYR A 352 -20.66 31.46 -3.84
CA TYR A 352 -21.70 32.48 -3.74
C TYR A 352 -21.09 33.89 -3.56
N PRO A 353 -20.47 34.45 -4.62
CA PRO A 353 -19.70 35.70 -4.53
C PRO A 353 -20.57 36.95 -4.26
N ASN A 354 -21.89 36.85 -4.49
CA ASN A 354 -22.82 37.98 -4.34
C ASN A 354 -23.36 38.14 -2.90
N ILE A 355 -23.06 37.20 -2.00
CA ILE A 355 -23.53 37.26 -0.60
C ILE A 355 -22.58 38.16 0.20
N SER A 356 -23.13 39.23 0.79
CA SER A 356 -22.36 40.14 1.65
C SER A 356 -21.89 39.47 2.96
N GLU A 357 -20.80 39.95 3.55
CA GLU A 357 -20.30 39.47 4.87
C GLU A 357 -21.37 39.55 5.98
N ALA A 358 -22.19 40.62 5.97
CA ALA A 358 -23.29 40.77 6.91
C ALA A 358 -24.36 39.69 6.72
N ASN A 359 -24.69 39.34 5.47
CA ASN A 359 -25.61 38.25 5.18
C ASN A 359 -25.00 36.91 5.60
N TRP A 360 -23.72 36.63 5.32
CA TRP A 360 -23.05 35.39 5.76
C TRP A 360 -23.19 35.15 7.26
N LEU A 361 -23.06 36.17 8.09
CA LEU A 361 -23.25 36.05 9.53
C LEU A 361 -24.69 35.65 9.90
N MET A 362 -25.70 36.18 9.19
CA MET A 362 -27.10 35.79 9.37
C MET A 362 -27.35 34.36 8.90
N LEU A 363 -26.84 33.98 7.73
CA LEU A 363 -26.92 32.62 7.19
C LEU A 363 -26.32 31.62 8.19
N ALA A 364 -25.15 31.94 8.73
CA ALA A 364 -24.46 31.12 9.71
C ALA A 364 -25.31 30.84 10.96
N LYS A 365 -26.09 31.84 11.41
CA LYS A 365 -27.03 31.76 12.54
C LYS A 365 -28.39 31.12 12.20
N GLY A 366 -28.69 30.91 10.92
CA GLY A 366 -30.00 30.40 10.48
C GLY A 366 -31.09 31.47 10.49
N GLU A 367 -30.67 32.73 10.32
CA GLU A 367 -31.54 33.89 10.24
C GLU A 367 -31.72 34.31 8.78
N VAL A 368 -32.92 34.80 8.46
CA VAL A 368 -33.27 35.33 7.13
C VAL A 368 -33.89 36.72 7.29
N LYS A 369 -33.71 37.59 6.30
CA LYS A 369 -34.30 38.94 6.29
C LYS A 369 -34.87 39.29 4.91
N PRO A 370 -35.83 40.22 4.84
CA PRO A 370 -36.29 40.78 3.57
C PRO A 370 -35.13 41.26 2.69
N GLY A 371 -35.21 40.98 1.40
CA GLY A 371 -34.18 41.28 0.41
C GLY A 371 -33.18 40.13 0.14
N MET A 372 -33.22 39.03 0.91
CA MET A 372 -32.41 37.84 0.63
C MET A 372 -32.98 37.04 -0.54
N THR A 373 -32.10 36.42 -1.31
CA THR A 373 -32.47 35.49 -2.40
C THR A 373 -33.02 34.17 -1.86
N THR A 374 -33.71 33.42 -2.72
CA THR A 374 -34.14 32.03 -2.45
C THR A 374 -32.98 31.13 -2.03
N GLU A 375 -31.81 31.30 -2.63
CA GLU A 375 -30.58 30.55 -2.41
C GLU A 375 -29.96 30.90 -1.05
N GLU A 376 -29.92 32.18 -0.71
CA GLU A 376 -29.53 32.62 0.65
C GLU A 376 -30.47 32.01 1.69
N CYS A 377 -31.78 31.99 1.46
CA CYS A 377 -32.72 31.37 2.39
C CYS A 377 -32.49 29.86 2.53
N LYS A 378 -32.24 29.15 1.43
CA LYS A 378 -31.89 27.71 1.46
C LYS A 378 -30.59 27.46 2.22
N LEU A 379 -29.56 28.29 2.03
CA LEU A 379 -28.30 28.20 2.77
C LEU A 379 -28.48 28.47 4.27
N ALA A 380 -29.41 29.36 4.65
CA ALA A 380 -29.70 29.66 6.05
C ALA A 380 -30.46 28.54 6.75
N ILE A 381 -31.60 28.11 6.19
CA ILE A 381 -32.57 27.28 6.92
C ILE A 381 -32.89 25.95 6.23
N GLY A 382 -32.20 25.62 5.13
CA GLY A 382 -32.36 24.37 4.39
C GLY A 382 -33.46 24.42 3.32
N GLU A 383 -33.74 23.26 2.74
CA GLU A 383 -34.83 23.11 1.77
C GLU A 383 -36.20 23.23 2.46
N PRO A 384 -37.16 23.94 1.82
CA PRO A 384 -38.51 24.04 2.34
C PRO A 384 -39.24 22.69 2.27
N ILE A 385 -40.22 22.51 3.14
CA ILE A 385 -41.07 21.30 3.16
C ILE A 385 -42.03 21.32 1.97
N GLU A 386 -42.53 22.50 1.64
CA GLU A 386 -43.48 22.72 0.57
C GLU A 386 -43.26 24.10 -0.05
N ILE A 387 -43.34 24.18 -1.38
CA ILE A 387 -43.31 25.43 -2.14
C ILE A 387 -44.67 25.60 -2.82
N ARG A 388 -45.35 26.71 -2.50
CA ARG A 388 -46.62 27.09 -3.13
C ARG A 388 -46.41 28.29 -4.04
N ALA A 389 -46.38 28.03 -5.35
CA ALA A 389 -46.35 29.09 -6.35
C ALA A 389 -47.77 29.57 -6.68
N ARG A 390 -47.95 30.90 -6.81
CA ARG A 390 -49.21 31.46 -7.33
C ARG A 390 -49.27 31.29 -8.85
N ALA A 391 -50.48 31.41 -9.42
CA ALA A 391 -50.72 31.28 -10.86
C ALA A 391 -49.89 32.23 -11.74
N ASP A 392 -49.39 33.33 -11.18
CA ASP A 392 -48.53 34.30 -11.88
C ASP A 392 -47.03 33.96 -11.79
N SER A 393 -46.63 32.88 -11.13
CA SER A 393 -45.24 32.38 -10.91
C SER A 393 -44.25 33.36 -10.27
N ARG A 394 -44.62 34.64 -10.11
CA ARG A 394 -43.77 35.67 -9.51
C ARG A 394 -43.76 35.57 -7.99
N PHE A 395 -44.87 35.12 -7.40
CA PHE A 395 -44.99 34.98 -5.95
C PHE A 395 -44.93 33.51 -5.54
N GLU A 396 -44.02 33.22 -4.61
CA GLU A 396 -43.87 31.90 -4.00
C GLU A 396 -44.01 32.00 -2.49
N THR A 397 -44.63 31.00 -1.88
CA THR A 397 -44.71 30.85 -0.43
C THR A 397 -44.05 29.54 -0.05
N TRP A 398 -42.98 29.62 0.75
CA TRP A 398 -42.23 28.47 1.21
C TRP A 398 -42.57 28.17 2.66
N LEU A 399 -42.88 26.90 2.94
CA LEU A 399 -43.29 26.43 4.26
C LEU A 399 -42.14 25.67 4.93
N TYR A 400 -41.78 26.11 6.12
CA TYR A 400 -40.81 25.46 7.01
C TYR A 400 -41.50 25.04 8.31
N ARG A 401 -40.82 24.23 9.14
CA ARG A 401 -41.30 23.90 10.49
C ARG A 401 -41.29 25.17 11.35
N GLY A 402 -42.45 25.83 11.46
CA GLY A 402 -42.65 27.00 12.32
C GLY A 402 -42.24 28.34 11.71
N LYS A 403 -41.97 28.42 10.39
CA LYS A 403 -41.72 29.67 9.66
C LYS A 403 -42.37 29.65 8.28
N ILE A 404 -42.82 30.80 7.80
CA ILE A 404 -43.34 30.99 6.45
C ILE A 404 -42.56 32.10 5.75
N LEU A 405 -42.01 31.82 4.57
CA LEU A 405 -41.29 32.79 3.77
C LEU A 405 -42.10 33.12 2.51
N GLU A 406 -42.34 34.41 2.25
CA GLU A 406 -43.03 34.92 1.06
C GLU A 406 -42.01 35.59 0.14
N PHE A 407 -41.91 35.12 -1.10
CA PHE A 407 -40.97 35.60 -2.11
C PHE A 407 -41.69 36.29 -3.26
N GLU A 408 -41.02 37.28 -3.86
CA GLU A 408 -41.38 37.89 -5.14
C GLU A 408 -40.16 37.88 -6.06
N ASN A 409 -40.29 37.25 -7.24
CA ASN A 409 -39.22 37.08 -8.23
C ASN A 409 -37.91 36.52 -7.61
N GLY A 410 -38.02 35.57 -6.68
CA GLY A 410 -36.88 34.95 -6.01
C GLY A 410 -36.25 35.78 -4.87
N ILE A 411 -36.85 36.91 -4.49
CA ILE A 411 -36.40 37.77 -3.39
C ILE A 411 -37.39 37.70 -2.22
N LEU A 412 -36.87 37.49 -1.01
CA LEU A 412 -37.67 37.38 0.21
C LEU A 412 -38.32 38.73 0.52
N LEU A 413 -39.65 38.78 0.50
CA LEU A 413 -40.43 39.96 0.90
C LEU A 413 -40.67 39.97 2.40
N ARG A 414 -41.07 38.81 2.95
CA ARG A 414 -41.49 38.71 4.34
C ARG A 414 -41.23 37.32 4.90
N ALA A 415 -40.71 37.30 6.13
CA ALA A 415 -40.64 36.10 6.96
C ALA A 415 -41.67 36.23 8.10
N LYS A 416 -42.50 35.22 8.30
CA LYS A 416 -43.51 35.13 9.35
C LYS A 416 -43.25 33.96 10.27
#